data_AF-A0A6G9ASY2-F1
#
_entry.id   AF-A0A6G9ASY2-F1
#
_cell.length_a   1.000
_cell.length_b   1.000
_cell.length_c   1.000
_cell.angle_alpha   90.00
_cell.angle_beta   90.00
_cell.angle_gamma   90.00
#
_symmetry.space_group_name_H-M   'P 1'
#
loop_
_entity.id
_entity.type
_entity.pdbx_description
1 polymer ?
#
loop_
_entity_poly.entity_id
_entity_poly.type
_entity_poly.pdbx_seq_one_letter_code
_entity_poly.pdbx_strand_id
1 'polypeptide(L)'
;MERNLVNWLIIWCFGIGLNYGQSPEKPPMVSNIRVESSTQQVIIRYDVENLTLKDSVFIQIEGRLRGLLKVRTLSGDAGLGVTSGTNKIVVWDYLRDGETLDEEIQAKVNIKPFTKPGPTVRKGSAEKDSPTTTEQQVIGGGPTNALLSALLPGLGNIMVQPKHSIGLRPLISVAYVGALAYGLLQKGKSNDQYALYLQQPYDRLAVPYYNEANSLNHRYVLAVSAAAVIWVADVTYTLLKGIKNEQRRKNQTIGMRPTMNVVGKTPTFGLRYQF
;
A
#
# COMPACT_ATOMS: atom_id res chain seq x y z
N MET A 1 -21.44 -42.41 -30.29
CA MET A 1 -20.58 -42.48 -29.10
C MET A 1 -19.45 -41.45 -29.24
N GLU A 2 -19.78 -40.17 -29.50
CA GLU A 2 -18.79 -39.10 -29.79
C GLU A 2 -19.33 -37.71 -29.43
N ARG A 3 -19.91 -37.53 -28.23
CA ARG A 3 -20.47 -36.23 -27.81
C ARG A 3 -20.04 -35.74 -26.43
N ASN A 4 -18.99 -36.34 -25.86
CA ASN A 4 -18.58 -36.06 -24.48
C ASN A 4 -17.16 -35.46 -24.34
N LEU A 5 -16.48 -35.12 -25.44
CA LEU A 5 -15.10 -34.60 -25.38
C LEU A 5 -14.98 -33.05 -25.35
N VAL A 6 -16.02 -32.31 -25.74
CA VAL A 6 -15.94 -30.83 -25.81
C VAL A 6 -16.30 -30.15 -24.48
N ASN A 7 -17.03 -30.82 -23.58
CA ASN A 7 -17.42 -30.25 -22.28
C ASN A 7 -16.34 -30.36 -21.19
N TRP A 8 -15.22 -31.05 -21.45
CA TRP A 8 -14.12 -31.18 -20.47
C TRP A 8 -13.04 -30.11 -20.61
N LEU A 9 -13.14 -29.23 -21.61
CA LEU A 9 -12.12 -28.19 -21.89
C LEU A 9 -12.47 -26.80 -21.34
N ILE A 10 -13.64 -26.62 -20.71
CA ILE A 10 -14.06 -25.34 -20.09
C ILE A 10 -13.91 -25.36 -18.56
N ILE A 11 -13.59 -26.50 -17.95
CA ILE A 11 -13.38 -26.65 -16.50
C ILE A 11 -11.88 -26.56 -16.12
N TRP A 12 -11.04 -25.98 -17.00
CA TRP A 12 -9.59 -25.79 -16.76
C TRP A 12 -9.12 -24.33 -16.73
N CYS A 13 -10.03 -23.34 -16.69
CA CYS A 13 -9.66 -21.93 -16.46
C CYS A 13 -9.89 -21.45 -15.02
N PHE A 14 -10.38 -22.31 -14.13
CA PHE A 14 -10.45 -22.07 -12.68
C PHE A 14 -9.44 -22.93 -11.90
N GLY A 15 -8.32 -23.27 -12.55
CA GLY A 15 -7.15 -23.84 -11.90
C GLY A 15 -6.48 -22.80 -11.02
N ILE A 16 -7.02 -22.66 -9.81
CA ILE A 16 -6.33 -22.40 -8.55
C ILE A 16 -4.91 -21.87 -8.76
N GLY A 17 -4.80 -20.55 -8.90
CA GLY A 17 -3.59 -19.85 -8.51
C GLY A 17 -3.42 -20.01 -7.00
N LEU A 18 -2.92 -21.16 -6.55
CA LEU A 18 -2.11 -21.21 -5.35
C LEU A 18 -0.88 -20.37 -5.67
N ASN A 19 -1.03 -19.04 -5.53
CA ASN A 19 0.07 -18.27 -4.99
C ASN A 19 0.41 -19.01 -3.71
N TYR A 20 1.51 -19.76 -3.73
CA TYR A 20 2.33 -19.93 -2.56
C TYR A 20 2.65 -18.50 -2.13
N GLY A 21 1.75 -17.93 -1.33
CA GLY A 21 2.01 -16.71 -0.61
C GLY A 21 3.27 -17.05 0.15
N GLN A 22 4.39 -16.45 -0.26
CA GLN A 22 5.51 -16.31 0.63
C GLN A 22 4.88 -15.81 1.92
N SER A 23 4.96 -16.63 2.97
CA SER A 23 4.53 -16.21 4.30
C SER A 23 5.04 -14.79 4.49
N PRO A 24 4.19 -13.82 4.86
CA PRO A 24 4.60 -12.43 4.95
C PRO A 24 5.91 -12.40 5.74
N GLU A 25 6.99 -11.99 5.08
CA GLU A 25 8.30 -11.93 5.72
C GLU A 25 8.10 -11.10 6.99
N LYS A 26 8.30 -11.73 8.15
CA LYS A 26 8.04 -11.08 9.43
C LYS A 26 8.88 -9.81 9.47
N PRO A 27 8.30 -8.66 9.84
CA PRO A 27 9.05 -7.42 9.87
C PRO A 27 10.28 -7.58 10.78
N PRO A 28 11.40 -6.91 10.45
CA PRO A 28 12.57 -6.93 11.31
C PRO A 28 12.21 -6.32 12.66
N MET A 29 12.61 -7.00 13.73
CA MET A 29 12.20 -6.67 15.09
C MET A 29 13.43 -6.56 15.99
N VAL A 30 13.48 -5.48 16.78
CA VAL A 30 14.49 -5.29 17.81
C VAL A 30 13.86 -5.52 19.18
N SER A 31 14.58 -6.19 20.07
CA SER A 31 14.16 -6.43 21.44
C SER A 31 15.34 -6.42 22.42
N ASN A 32 15.04 -6.51 23.72
CA ASN A 32 16.04 -6.65 24.79
C ASN A 32 17.16 -5.59 24.76
N ILE A 33 16.82 -4.34 24.47
CA ILE A 33 17.79 -3.24 24.45
C ILE A 33 18.26 -2.97 25.89
N ARG A 34 19.58 -3.05 26.11
CA ARG A 34 20.25 -2.74 27.38
C ARG A 34 21.33 -1.72 27.12
N VAL A 35 21.47 -0.76 28.02
CA VAL A 35 22.42 0.34 27.90
C VAL A 35 23.30 0.33 29.13
N GLU A 36 24.60 0.28 28.91
CA GLU A 36 25.63 0.36 29.93
C GLU A 36 26.49 1.59 29.63
N SER A 37 26.51 2.56 30.54
CA SER A 37 27.36 3.75 30.43
C SER A 37 28.65 3.55 31.21
N SER A 38 29.78 3.84 30.57
CA SER A 38 31.11 3.92 31.19
C SER A 38 31.64 5.36 31.12
N THR A 39 32.82 5.60 31.71
CA THR A 39 33.47 6.90 31.77
C THR A 39 33.94 7.44 30.42
N GLN A 40 33.97 6.60 29.38
CA GLN A 40 34.42 6.99 28.03
C GLN A 40 33.51 6.52 26.91
N GLN A 41 32.67 5.52 27.17
CA GLN A 41 31.89 4.84 26.13
C GLN A 41 30.50 4.48 26.63
N VAL A 42 29.57 4.39 25.69
CA VAL A 42 28.23 3.83 25.92
C VAL A 42 28.15 2.51 25.15
N ILE A 43 27.84 1.43 25.86
CA ILE A 43 27.68 0.09 25.31
C ILE A 43 26.19 -0.21 25.23
N ILE A 44 25.72 -0.52 24.03
CA ILE A 44 24.31 -0.84 23.75
C ILE A 44 24.26 -2.29 23.31
N ARG A 45 23.53 -3.11 24.07
CA ARG A 45 23.26 -4.51 23.75
C ARG A 45 21.83 -4.66 23.29
N TYR A 46 21.59 -5.42 22.23
CA TYR A 46 20.24 -5.65 21.74
C TYR A 46 20.12 -7.01 21.03
N ASP A 47 18.89 -7.48 20.91
CA ASP A 47 18.55 -8.67 20.12
C ASP A 47 17.81 -8.22 18.86
N VAL A 48 18.10 -8.87 17.74
CA VAL A 48 17.46 -8.52 16.47
C VAL A 48 17.13 -9.76 15.64
N GLU A 49 15.90 -9.76 15.12
CA GLU A 49 15.35 -10.85 14.32
C GLU A 49 14.87 -10.36 12.95
N ASN A 50 14.88 -11.26 11.97
CA ASN A 50 14.41 -11.04 10.60
C ASN A 50 15.14 -9.91 9.84
N LEU A 51 16.41 -9.66 10.17
CA LEU A 51 17.30 -8.78 9.39
C LEU A 51 17.77 -9.48 8.11
N THR A 52 17.72 -8.75 7.00
CA THR A 52 18.39 -9.11 5.74
C THR A 52 19.74 -8.40 5.62
N LEU A 53 20.67 -8.95 4.83
CA LEU A 53 22.01 -8.37 4.61
C LEU A 53 22.00 -6.93 4.04
N LYS A 54 20.85 -6.50 3.50
CA LYS A 54 20.70 -5.18 2.90
C LYS A 54 20.09 -4.16 3.86
N ASP A 55 19.47 -4.61 4.94
CA ASP A 55 18.92 -3.73 5.96
C ASP A 55 20.04 -3.03 6.72
N SER A 56 19.72 -1.86 7.26
CA SER A 56 20.67 -1.07 8.06
C SER A 56 20.14 -0.82 9.46
N VAL A 57 21.00 -1.06 10.45
CA VAL A 57 20.72 -0.78 11.86
C VAL A 57 21.27 0.60 12.22
N PHE A 58 20.44 1.44 12.82
CA PHE A 58 20.81 2.78 13.27
C PHE A 58 20.52 2.93 14.75
N ILE A 59 21.40 3.67 15.43
CA ILE A 59 21.25 3.96 16.85
C ILE A 59 20.90 5.43 17.01
N GLN A 60 19.91 5.68 17.86
CA GLN A 60 19.52 7.01 18.28
C GLN A 60 19.66 7.09 19.79
N ILE A 61 20.41 8.07 20.29
CA ILE A 61 20.66 8.24 21.73
C ILE A 61 20.02 9.55 22.17
N GLU A 62 19.23 9.47 23.22
CA GLU A 62 18.46 10.58 23.77
C GLU A 62 18.85 10.77 25.24
N GLY A 63 19.48 11.91 25.53
CA GLY A 63 19.78 12.37 26.88
C GLY A 63 18.55 13.00 27.53
N ARG A 64 18.41 12.83 28.84
CA ARG A 64 17.26 13.33 29.59
C ARG A 64 17.12 14.86 29.58
N LEU A 65 18.22 15.59 29.60
CA LEU A 65 18.27 17.05 29.65
C LEU A 65 18.47 17.65 28.26
N ARG A 66 19.37 17.06 27.45
CA ARG A 66 19.75 17.60 26.13
C ARG A 66 18.89 17.10 24.98
N GLY A 67 18.09 16.06 25.20
CA GLY A 67 17.32 15.42 24.14
C GLY A 67 18.22 14.62 23.20
N LEU A 68 17.99 14.73 21.89
CA LEU A 68 18.70 13.93 20.90
C LEU A 68 20.21 14.26 20.84
N LEU A 69 21.06 13.32 21.23
CA LEU A 69 22.52 13.45 21.20
C LEU A 69 23.07 13.15 19.80
N LYS A 70 24.12 13.87 19.40
CA LYS A 70 24.73 13.74 18.08
C LYS A 70 25.76 12.62 18.06
N VAL A 71 25.30 11.43 17.70
CA VAL A 71 26.14 10.24 17.55
C VAL A 71 26.87 10.27 16.20
N ARG A 72 28.20 10.29 16.21
CA ARG A 72 29.05 10.22 15.00
C ARG A 72 29.96 9.00 15.00
N THR A 73 30.50 8.58 16.15
CA THR A 73 31.44 7.46 16.25
C THR A 73 30.77 6.20 16.81
N LEU A 74 30.14 5.43 15.92
CA LEU A 74 29.61 4.11 16.25
C LEU A 74 30.56 3.00 15.80
N SER A 75 30.66 1.95 16.60
CA SER A 75 31.41 0.73 16.29
C SER A 75 30.64 -0.52 16.72
N GLY A 76 30.89 -1.65 16.07
CA GLY A 76 30.21 -2.92 16.34
C GLY A 76 29.06 -3.21 15.37
N ASP A 77 28.00 -3.83 15.87
CA ASP A 77 26.83 -4.29 15.11
C ASP A 77 25.89 -3.11 14.74
N ALA A 78 26.40 -2.11 14.02
CA ALA A 78 25.62 -0.99 13.49
C ALA A 78 25.90 -0.79 11.99
N GLY A 79 24.94 -0.22 11.27
CA GLY A 79 25.05 0.01 9.83
C GLY A 79 24.56 -1.17 8.99
N LEU A 80 25.14 -1.35 7.81
CA LEU A 80 24.77 -2.39 6.85
C LEU A 80 25.41 -3.73 7.18
N GLY A 81 24.78 -4.83 6.75
CA GLY A 81 25.35 -6.17 6.85
C GLY A 81 25.29 -6.81 8.24
N VAL A 82 24.55 -6.20 9.17
CA VAL A 82 24.27 -6.80 10.48
C VAL A 82 23.40 -8.04 10.30
N THR A 83 23.84 -9.16 10.86
CA THR A 83 23.08 -10.42 10.83
C THR A 83 22.08 -10.48 11.97
N SER A 84 20.97 -11.23 11.79
CA SER A 84 20.06 -11.54 12.90
C SER A 84 20.79 -12.31 14.01
N GLY A 85 20.41 -12.08 15.27
CA GLY A 85 20.99 -12.77 16.43
C GLY A 85 20.77 -12.03 17.74
N THR A 86 21.20 -12.66 18.83
CA THR A 86 21.10 -12.11 20.19
C THR A 86 22.42 -11.46 20.63
N ASN A 87 22.34 -10.58 21.62
CA ASN A 87 23.47 -9.86 22.23
C ASN A 87 24.36 -9.12 21.22
N LYS A 88 23.76 -8.51 20.20
CA LYS A 88 24.45 -7.59 19.31
C LYS A 88 24.96 -6.39 20.10
N ILE A 89 26.17 -5.93 19.79
CA ILE A 89 26.86 -4.90 20.57
C ILE A 89 27.16 -3.71 19.67
N VAL A 90 26.70 -2.54 20.08
CA VAL A 90 27.15 -1.28 19.51
C VAL A 90 27.81 -0.44 20.61
N VAL A 91 28.99 0.07 20.30
CA VAL A 91 29.76 0.93 21.19
C VAL A 91 29.82 2.33 20.59
N TRP A 92 29.40 3.30 21.38
CA TRP A 92 29.51 4.73 21.08
C TRP A 92 30.61 5.36 21.93
N ASP A 93 31.58 5.98 21.28
CA ASP A 93 32.64 6.76 21.94
C ASP A 93 32.24 8.24 21.98
N TYR A 94 31.45 8.61 22.99
CA TYR A 94 30.90 9.96 23.10
C TYR A 94 31.97 11.04 23.31
N LEU A 95 33.13 10.67 23.88
CA LEU A 95 34.24 11.60 24.06
C LEU A 95 34.88 11.97 22.72
N ARG A 96 35.03 11.01 21.79
CA ARG A 96 35.49 11.30 20.42
C ARG A 96 34.53 12.20 19.65
N ASP A 97 33.25 12.18 20.02
CA ASP A 97 32.22 13.04 19.43
C ASP A 97 32.16 14.43 20.06
N GLY A 98 32.95 14.68 21.12
CA GLY A 98 32.96 15.94 21.87
C GLY A 98 31.75 16.11 22.78
N GLU A 99 31.04 15.02 23.08
CA GLU A 99 29.89 15.01 23.98
C GLU A 99 30.36 14.74 25.42
N THR A 100 29.60 15.24 26.39
CA THR A 100 29.81 14.97 27.82
C THR A 100 28.58 14.27 28.38
N LEU A 101 28.80 13.14 29.07
CA LEU A 101 27.74 12.30 29.61
C LEU A 101 27.53 12.59 31.11
N ASP A 102 26.89 13.72 31.41
CA ASP A 102 26.51 14.14 32.77
C ASP A 102 25.02 13.86 33.08
N GLU A 103 24.38 13.01 32.27
CA GLU A 103 22.96 12.74 32.33
C GLU A 103 22.63 11.27 32.06
N GLU A 104 21.42 10.88 32.47
CA GLU A 104 20.84 9.59 32.11
C GLU A 104 20.46 9.58 30.63
N ILE A 105 20.79 8.49 29.94
CA ILE A 105 20.55 8.33 28.51
C ILE A 105 19.62 7.16 28.21
N GLN A 106 18.88 7.29 27.11
CA GLN A 106 18.10 6.22 26.51
C GLN A 106 18.60 5.95 25.10
N ALA A 107 18.85 4.68 24.78
CA ALA A 107 19.19 4.27 23.42
C ALA A 107 17.97 3.64 22.73
N LYS A 108 17.70 4.08 21.51
CA LYS A 108 16.72 3.49 20.60
C LYS A 108 17.47 2.88 19.43
N VAL A 109 17.21 1.62 19.16
CA VAL A 109 17.78 0.87 18.04
C VAL A 109 16.71 0.77 16.95
N ASN A 110 16.99 1.33 15.78
CA ASN A 110 16.08 1.40 14.65
C ASN A 110 16.60 0.58 13.48
N ILE A 111 15.70 0.00 12.70
CA ILE A 111 16.03 -0.74 11.47
C ILE A 111 15.44 0.00 10.29
N LYS A 112 16.28 0.27 9.28
CA LYS A 112 15.85 0.76 7.98
C LYS A 112 15.90 -0.40 6.99
N PRO A 113 14.75 -0.98 6.62
CA PRO A 113 14.71 -2.09 5.71
C PRO A 113 15.09 -1.66 4.29
N PHE A 114 15.88 -2.47 3.59
CA PHE A 114 16.15 -2.30 2.18
C PHE A 114 14.94 -2.74 1.38
N THR A 115 14.10 -1.78 1.02
CA THR A 115 13.08 -2.03 0.00
C THR A 115 13.77 -1.98 -1.37
N LYS A 116 13.79 -3.09 -2.12
CA LYS A 116 14.29 -3.10 -3.50
C LYS A 116 13.67 -1.91 -4.26
N PRO A 117 14.46 -1.01 -4.87
CA PRO A 117 13.89 -0.05 -5.79
C PRO A 117 13.27 -0.84 -6.94
N GLY A 118 11.94 -0.76 -7.08
CA GLY A 118 11.27 -1.11 -8.34
C GLY A 118 11.83 -0.22 -9.47
N PRO A 119 11.70 -0.63 -10.73
CA PRO A 119 12.41 -0.03 -11.87
C PRO A 119 12.27 1.49 -11.88
N THR A 120 13.37 2.16 -11.56
CA THR A 120 13.55 3.60 -11.64
C THR A 120 13.59 4.03 -13.11
N VAL A 121 12.50 4.63 -13.59
CA VAL A 121 12.61 5.59 -14.69
C VAL A 121 13.46 6.75 -14.17
N ARG A 122 14.53 7.03 -14.90
CA ARG A 122 15.66 7.91 -14.58
C ARG A 122 15.22 9.23 -13.94
N LYS A 123 15.66 9.47 -12.70
CA LYS A 123 15.73 10.80 -12.09
C LYS A 123 16.97 11.48 -12.64
N GLY A 124 16.78 12.51 -13.47
CA GLY A 124 17.84 13.44 -13.87
C GLY A 124 18.34 14.20 -12.65
N SER A 125 19.66 14.22 -12.51
CA SER A 125 20.45 14.98 -11.55
C SER A 125 20.34 16.49 -11.81
N ALA A 126 19.99 17.24 -10.77
CA ALA A 126 20.55 18.57 -10.55
C ALA A 126 20.58 18.83 -9.04
N GLU A 127 21.80 19.05 -8.57
CA GLU A 127 22.26 19.34 -7.23
C GLU A 127 22.04 20.82 -6.89
N LYS A 128 21.43 21.12 -5.74
CA LYS A 128 21.88 22.18 -4.81
C LYS A 128 21.06 22.20 -3.50
N ASP A 129 21.79 21.99 -2.41
CA ASP A 129 21.63 22.47 -1.03
C ASP A 129 20.29 22.34 -0.26
N SER A 130 20.38 21.65 0.89
CA SER A 130 19.43 21.37 1.99
C SER A 130 18.76 22.62 2.64
N PRO A 131 17.83 22.52 3.64
CA PRO A 131 17.37 21.34 4.40
C PRO A 131 15.84 21.23 4.70
N THR A 132 15.47 20.08 5.27
CA THR A 132 14.27 19.84 6.11
C THR A 132 12.91 19.70 5.41
N THR A 133 12.71 18.57 4.72
CA THR A 133 11.34 18.11 4.41
C THR A 133 10.87 17.17 5.52
N THR A 134 10.07 17.73 6.44
CA THR A 134 9.09 16.96 7.23
C THR A 134 8.42 15.96 6.30
N GLU A 135 8.36 14.67 6.63
CA GLU A 135 7.53 13.70 5.90
C GLU A 135 6.06 14.16 5.98
N GLN A 136 5.68 15.08 5.10
CA GLN A 136 4.29 15.43 4.86
C GLN A 136 3.67 14.15 4.32
N GLN A 137 2.82 13.52 5.13
CA GLN A 137 1.96 12.44 4.68
C GLN A 137 1.25 12.92 3.41
N VAL A 138 1.66 12.41 2.25
CA VAL A 138 1.15 12.85 0.94
C VAL A 138 -0.32 12.49 0.90
N ILE A 139 -1.22 13.42 1.24
CA ILE A 139 -2.66 13.14 1.21
C ILE A 139 -3.07 12.94 -0.26
N GLY A 140 -3.74 11.83 -0.55
CA GLY A 140 -4.26 11.52 -1.89
C GLY A 140 -5.25 12.56 -2.42
N GLY A 141 -5.69 12.36 -3.66
CA GLY A 141 -6.63 13.25 -4.34
C GLY A 141 -8.01 13.33 -3.69
N GLY A 142 -8.75 14.39 -4.03
CA GLY A 142 -10.10 14.67 -3.52
C GLY A 142 -11.23 13.89 -4.21
N PRO A 143 -12.49 14.17 -3.85
CA PRO A 143 -13.67 13.42 -4.31
C PRO A 143 -13.96 13.59 -5.81
N THR A 144 -13.47 14.64 -6.46
CA THR A 144 -13.61 14.86 -7.91
C THR A 144 -13.01 13.73 -8.74
N ASN A 145 -12.07 12.97 -8.19
CA ASN A 145 -11.52 11.78 -8.84
C ASN A 145 -12.54 10.64 -8.97
N ALA A 146 -13.67 10.68 -8.25
CA ALA A 146 -14.78 9.74 -8.47
C ALA A 146 -15.37 9.87 -9.87
N LEU A 147 -15.24 11.04 -10.52
CA LEU A 147 -15.63 11.23 -11.92
C LEU A 147 -14.79 10.36 -12.87
N LEU A 148 -13.51 10.16 -12.56
CA LEU A 148 -12.64 9.26 -13.32
C LEU A 148 -13.08 7.80 -13.15
N SER A 149 -13.47 7.41 -11.94
CA SER A 149 -14.05 6.08 -11.67
C SER A 149 -15.43 5.90 -12.31
N ALA A 150 -16.22 6.98 -12.42
CA ALA A 150 -17.53 6.95 -13.09
C ALA A 150 -17.38 6.72 -14.60
N LEU A 151 -16.32 7.28 -15.20
CA LEU A 151 -15.98 7.01 -16.60
C LEU A 151 -15.43 5.58 -16.77
N LEU A 152 -14.43 5.22 -15.97
CA LEU A 152 -13.75 3.94 -16.04
C LEU A 152 -13.41 3.45 -14.62
N PRO A 153 -14.05 2.38 -14.14
CA PRO A 153 -13.74 1.78 -12.85
C PRO A 153 -12.25 1.50 -12.69
N GLY A 154 -11.69 1.90 -11.55
CA GLY A 154 -10.28 1.74 -11.18
C GLY A 154 -9.42 2.99 -11.40
N LEU A 155 -9.79 3.93 -12.27
CA LEU A 155 -8.98 5.12 -12.54
C LEU A 155 -8.99 6.13 -11.37
N GLY A 156 -10.17 6.44 -10.84
CA GLY A 156 -10.30 7.38 -9.74
C GLY A 156 -9.64 6.88 -8.45
N ASN A 157 -9.74 5.58 -8.20
CA ASN A 157 -9.11 4.93 -7.04
C ASN A 157 -7.58 5.10 -7.01
N ILE A 158 -6.90 5.18 -8.16
CA ILE A 158 -5.44 5.42 -8.22
C ILE A 158 -5.09 6.84 -7.76
N MET A 159 -5.93 7.82 -8.08
CA MET A 159 -5.69 9.23 -7.77
C MET A 159 -6.03 9.60 -6.33
N VAL A 160 -7.01 8.90 -5.72
CA VAL A 160 -7.43 9.15 -4.33
C VAL A 160 -6.45 8.54 -3.31
N GLN A 161 -5.45 7.79 -3.73
CA GLN A 161 -4.55 7.12 -2.78
C GLN A 161 -3.22 7.84 -2.57
N PRO A 162 -2.77 7.95 -1.29
CA PRO A 162 -1.44 8.44 -0.98
C PRO A 162 -0.41 7.44 -1.55
N LYS A 163 0.59 7.93 -2.30
CA LYS A 163 1.71 7.13 -2.85
C LYS A 163 1.34 6.17 -4.01
N HIS A 164 0.44 6.56 -4.92
CA HIS A 164 0.16 6.00 -6.27
C HIS A 164 0.68 4.58 -6.61
N SER A 165 0.49 3.58 -5.74
CA SER A 165 0.98 2.23 -6.00
C SER A 165 0.02 1.52 -6.96
N ILE A 166 0.42 1.38 -8.22
CA ILE A 166 -0.33 0.76 -9.32
C ILE A 166 -0.25 -0.78 -9.19
N GLY A 167 -0.73 -1.34 -8.07
CA GLY A 167 -0.76 -2.80 -7.84
C GLY A 167 -1.71 -3.53 -8.81
N LEU A 168 -2.37 -4.60 -8.36
CA LEU A 168 -3.35 -5.36 -9.16
C LEU A 168 -4.64 -4.60 -9.54
N ARG A 169 -4.68 -3.27 -9.39
CA ARG A 169 -5.87 -2.43 -9.59
C ARG A 169 -6.31 -2.26 -11.05
N PRO A 170 -5.41 -2.21 -12.05
CA PRO A 170 -5.82 -2.24 -13.46
C PRO A 170 -6.63 -3.49 -13.79
N LEU A 171 -6.50 -4.57 -13.01
CA LEU A 171 -7.28 -5.79 -13.19
C LEU A 171 -8.78 -5.54 -13.00
N ILE A 172 -9.18 -4.59 -12.16
CA ILE A 172 -10.59 -4.20 -11.98
C ILE A 172 -11.12 -3.57 -13.27
N SER A 173 -10.35 -2.66 -13.87
CA SER A 173 -10.70 -2.04 -15.16
C SER A 173 -10.78 -3.08 -16.27
N VAL A 174 -9.80 -4.00 -16.34
CA VAL A 174 -9.78 -5.10 -17.32
C VAL A 174 -10.96 -6.04 -17.11
N ALA A 175 -11.29 -6.40 -15.87
CA ALA A 175 -12.44 -7.25 -15.55
C ALA A 175 -13.76 -6.56 -15.92
N TYR A 176 -13.90 -5.28 -15.61
CA TYR A 176 -15.08 -4.48 -15.99
C TYR A 176 -15.26 -4.41 -17.51
N VAL A 177 -14.23 -3.98 -18.24
CA VAL A 177 -14.29 -3.86 -19.70
C VAL A 177 -14.51 -5.23 -20.34
N GLY A 178 -13.84 -6.26 -19.86
CA GLY A 178 -13.99 -7.63 -20.35
C GLY A 178 -15.40 -8.19 -20.15
N ALA A 179 -15.98 -8.02 -18.96
CA ALA A 179 -17.35 -8.45 -18.67
C ALA A 179 -18.38 -7.69 -19.53
N LEU A 180 -18.19 -6.38 -19.70
CA LEU A 180 -19.09 -5.54 -20.48
C LEU A 180 -19.03 -5.90 -21.97
N ALA A 181 -17.82 -6.00 -22.55
CA ALA A 181 -17.63 -6.43 -23.92
C ALA A 181 -18.18 -7.85 -24.16
N TYR A 182 -17.88 -8.80 -23.27
CA TYR A 182 -18.45 -10.15 -23.35
C TYR A 182 -19.97 -10.12 -23.36
N GLY A 183 -20.59 -9.38 -22.43
CA GLY A 183 -22.04 -9.22 -22.38
C GLY A 183 -22.61 -8.71 -23.69
N LEU A 184 -22.09 -7.61 -24.22
CA LEU A 184 -22.57 -7.01 -25.48
C LEU A 184 -22.43 -7.96 -26.67
N LEU A 185 -21.34 -8.73 -26.76
CA LEU A 185 -21.17 -9.76 -27.78
C LEU A 185 -22.25 -10.84 -27.67
N GLN A 186 -22.57 -11.29 -26.46
CA GLN A 186 -23.62 -12.30 -26.27
C GLN A 186 -25.01 -11.74 -26.57
N LYS A 187 -25.23 -10.45 -26.33
CA LYS A 187 -26.47 -9.79 -26.74
C LYS A 187 -26.62 -9.73 -28.26
N GLY A 188 -25.54 -9.44 -28.98
CA GLY A 188 -25.51 -9.51 -30.44
C GLY A 188 -25.93 -10.89 -30.94
N LYS A 189 -25.26 -11.95 -30.46
CA LYS A 189 -25.59 -13.34 -30.83
C LYS A 189 -27.02 -13.75 -30.44
N SER A 190 -27.50 -13.29 -29.28
CA SER A 190 -28.88 -13.54 -28.83
C SER A 190 -29.89 -12.96 -29.82
N ASN A 191 -29.65 -11.74 -30.30
CA ASN A 191 -30.51 -11.08 -31.28
C ASN A 191 -30.47 -11.81 -32.64
N ASP A 192 -29.30 -12.26 -33.08
CA ASP A 192 -29.15 -13.03 -34.33
C ASP A 192 -29.95 -14.33 -34.29
N GLN A 193 -29.83 -15.08 -33.18
CA GLN A 193 -30.59 -16.33 -32.98
C GLN A 193 -32.10 -16.08 -32.87
N TYR A 194 -32.49 -14.98 -32.24
CA TYR A 194 -33.89 -14.58 -32.18
C TYR A 194 -34.44 -14.17 -33.56
N ALA A 195 -33.64 -13.52 -34.40
CA ALA A 195 -34.02 -13.23 -35.78
C ALA A 195 -34.23 -14.51 -36.60
N LEU A 196 -33.38 -15.54 -36.41
CA LEU A 196 -33.58 -16.86 -37.03
C LEU A 196 -34.86 -17.54 -36.54
N TYR A 197 -35.18 -17.43 -35.25
CA TYR A 197 -36.46 -17.90 -34.68
C TYR A 197 -37.66 -17.27 -35.41
N LEU A 198 -37.65 -15.95 -35.64
CA LEU A 198 -38.71 -15.23 -36.34
C LEU A 198 -38.87 -15.63 -37.82
N GLN A 199 -37.83 -16.21 -38.42
CA GLN A 199 -37.85 -16.67 -39.83
C GLN A 199 -38.39 -18.10 -39.99
N GLN A 200 -38.52 -18.87 -38.91
CA GLN A 200 -38.95 -20.27 -39.01
C GLN A 200 -40.48 -20.38 -39.20
N PRO A 201 -40.96 -21.12 -40.21
CA PRO A 201 -42.39 -21.27 -40.47
C PRO A 201 -43.09 -22.27 -39.53
N TYR A 202 -42.34 -23.12 -38.83
CA TYR A 202 -42.89 -24.16 -37.96
C TYR A 202 -42.29 -24.07 -36.55
N ASP A 203 -43.16 -24.09 -35.54
CA ASP A 203 -42.76 -23.97 -34.13
C ASP A 203 -41.68 -24.97 -33.72
N ARG A 204 -41.78 -26.23 -34.15
CA ARG A 204 -40.81 -27.29 -33.79
C ARG A 204 -39.39 -26.96 -34.26
N LEU A 205 -39.23 -26.29 -35.39
CA LEU A 205 -37.93 -25.85 -35.90
C LEU A 205 -37.48 -24.54 -35.26
N ALA A 206 -38.41 -23.75 -34.74
CA ALA A 206 -38.17 -22.47 -34.08
C ALA A 206 -37.68 -22.62 -32.62
N VAL A 207 -38.15 -23.64 -31.89
CA VAL A 207 -37.79 -23.90 -30.48
C VAL A 207 -36.28 -23.85 -30.18
N PRO A 208 -35.38 -24.52 -30.93
CA PRO A 208 -33.94 -24.48 -30.61
C PRO A 208 -33.36 -23.06 -30.71
N TYR A 209 -33.73 -22.29 -31.73
CA TYR A 209 -33.30 -20.90 -31.90
C TYR A 209 -33.77 -20.00 -30.75
N TYR A 210 -35.01 -20.18 -30.31
CA TYR A 210 -35.55 -19.46 -29.16
C TYR A 210 -34.79 -19.79 -27.86
N ASN A 211 -34.56 -21.09 -27.60
CA ASN A 211 -33.85 -21.54 -26.41
C ASN A 211 -32.40 -21.02 -26.38
N GLU A 212 -31.73 -21.03 -27.53
CA GLU A 212 -30.37 -20.52 -27.64
C GLU A 212 -30.31 -18.99 -27.49
N ALA A 213 -31.24 -18.26 -28.12
CA ALA A 213 -31.38 -16.82 -27.93
C ALA A 213 -31.58 -16.46 -26.46
N ASN A 214 -32.42 -17.20 -25.74
CA ASN A 214 -32.68 -16.97 -24.32
C ASN A 214 -31.47 -17.30 -23.44
N SER A 215 -30.75 -18.38 -23.72
CA SER A 215 -29.50 -18.75 -23.02
C SER A 215 -28.42 -17.67 -23.18
N LEU A 216 -28.24 -17.16 -24.40
CA LEU A 216 -27.31 -16.07 -24.70
C LEU A 216 -27.73 -14.76 -24.00
N ASN A 217 -29.03 -14.46 -23.97
CA ASN A 217 -29.56 -13.30 -23.25
C ASN A 217 -29.32 -13.41 -21.75
N HIS A 218 -29.46 -14.60 -21.16
CA HIS A 218 -29.15 -14.82 -19.74
C HIS A 218 -27.67 -14.55 -19.43
N ARG A 219 -26.75 -15.03 -20.28
CA ARG A 219 -25.31 -14.74 -20.15
C ARG A 219 -25.01 -13.24 -20.27
N TYR A 220 -25.67 -12.54 -21.18
CA TYR A 220 -25.60 -11.08 -21.29
C TYR A 220 -26.02 -10.39 -19.99
N VAL A 221 -27.20 -10.74 -19.46
CA VAL A 221 -27.72 -10.15 -18.22
C VAL A 221 -26.76 -10.39 -17.06
N LEU A 222 -26.24 -11.61 -16.91
CA LEU A 222 -25.27 -11.93 -15.86
C LEU A 222 -23.99 -11.09 -15.98
N ALA A 223 -23.40 -11.04 -17.18
CA ALA A 223 -22.14 -10.33 -17.41
C ALA A 223 -22.27 -8.82 -17.21
N VAL A 224 -23.33 -8.20 -17.74
CA VAL A 224 -23.59 -6.76 -17.56
C VAL A 224 -23.93 -6.43 -16.11
N SER A 225 -24.68 -7.29 -15.42
CA SER A 225 -24.97 -7.10 -13.99
C SER A 225 -23.69 -7.14 -13.16
N ALA A 226 -22.79 -8.08 -13.44
CA ALA A 226 -21.49 -8.14 -12.78
C ALA A 226 -20.66 -6.87 -13.03
N ALA A 227 -20.61 -6.39 -14.28
CA ALA A 227 -19.93 -5.14 -14.62
C ALA A 227 -20.55 -3.93 -13.89
N ALA A 228 -21.87 -3.86 -13.80
CA ALA A 228 -22.58 -2.79 -13.10
C ALA A 228 -22.26 -2.78 -11.59
N VAL A 229 -22.22 -3.95 -10.93
CA VAL A 229 -21.85 -4.04 -9.51
C VAL A 229 -20.40 -3.57 -9.28
N ILE A 230 -19.45 -3.99 -10.14
CA ILE A 230 -18.06 -3.53 -10.07
C ILE A 230 -17.98 -2.00 -10.20
N TRP A 231 -18.72 -1.45 -11.16
CA TRP A 231 -18.75 0.00 -11.40
C TRP A 231 -19.29 0.78 -10.20
N VAL A 232 -20.44 0.39 -9.66
CA VAL A 232 -21.04 1.04 -8.48
C VAL A 232 -20.09 0.98 -7.28
N ALA A 233 -19.48 -0.18 -7.03
CA ALA A 233 -18.56 -0.36 -5.92
C ALA A 233 -17.32 0.54 -6.02
N ASP A 234 -16.70 0.63 -7.21
CA ASP A 234 -15.50 1.46 -7.41
C ASP A 234 -15.79 2.96 -7.31
N VAL A 235 -16.89 3.43 -7.91
CA VAL A 235 -17.32 4.83 -7.82
C VAL A 235 -17.60 5.22 -6.37
N THR A 236 -18.35 4.38 -5.65
CA THR A 236 -18.72 4.62 -4.24
C THR A 236 -17.47 4.66 -3.35
N TYR A 237 -16.56 3.69 -3.51
CA TYR A 237 -15.32 3.66 -2.74
C TYR A 237 -14.46 4.91 -2.98
N THR A 238 -14.29 5.28 -4.25
CA THR A 238 -13.48 6.43 -4.65
C THR A 238 -14.04 7.74 -4.10
N LEU A 239 -15.37 7.89 -4.15
CA LEU A 239 -16.07 9.05 -3.58
C LEU A 239 -15.86 9.13 -2.06
N LEU A 240 -16.17 8.07 -1.32
CA LEU A 240 -16.03 8.03 0.14
C LEU A 240 -14.61 8.33 0.59
N LYS A 241 -13.62 7.74 -0.11
CA LYS A 241 -12.21 7.96 0.23
C LYS A 241 -11.75 9.37 -0.15
N GLY A 242 -12.24 9.93 -1.25
CA GLY A 242 -11.96 11.31 -1.65
C GLY A 242 -12.49 12.32 -0.63
N ILE A 243 -13.71 12.13 -0.12
CA ILE A 243 -14.29 12.94 0.96
C ILE A 243 -13.42 12.85 2.22
N LYS A 244 -13.01 11.65 2.62
CA LYS A 244 -12.14 11.43 3.78
C LYS A 244 -10.78 12.12 3.64
N ASN A 245 -10.20 12.13 2.43
CA ASN A 245 -8.95 12.83 2.16
C ASN A 245 -9.12 14.35 2.25
N GLU A 246 -10.22 14.90 1.74
CA GLU A 246 -10.51 16.33 1.82
C GLU A 246 -10.71 16.78 3.26
N GLN A 247 -11.41 16.00 4.09
CA GLN A 247 -11.53 16.26 5.52
C GLN A 247 -10.17 16.25 6.23
N ARG A 248 -9.30 15.30 5.89
CA ARG A 248 -7.92 15.26 6.41
C ARG A 248 -7.10 16.46 5.98
N ARG A 249 -7.27 16.93 4.73
CA ARG A 249 -6.65 18.18 4.26
C ARG A 249 -7.16 19.36 5.07
N LYS A 250 -8.48 19.57 5.20
CA LYS A 250 -9.06 20.67 6.00
C LYS A 250 -8.53 20.69 7.44
N ASN A 251 -8.45 19.52 8.09
CA ASN A 251 -7.89 19.38 9.44
C ASN A 251 -6.37 19.59 9.54
N GLN A 252 -5.64 19.53 8.42
CA GLN A 252 -4.21 19.86 8.35
C GLN A 252 -3.95 21.29 7.86
N THR A 253 -4.85 21.88 7.08
CA THR A 253 -4.70 23.25 6.52
C THR A 253 -5.20 24.32 7.50
N ILE A 254 -6.13 23.99 8.39
CA ILE A 254 -6.43 24.81 9.58
C ILE A 254 -5.45 24.35 10.66
N GLY A 255 -4.23 24.89 10.58
CA GLY A 255 -3.16 24.62 11.54
C GLY A 255 -3.47 25.22 12.89
N MET A 256 -4.41 24.68 13.65
CA MET A 256 -4.52 24.94 15.09
C MET A 256 -4.48 23.58 15.77
N ARG A 257 -3.26 23.11 16.04
CA ARG A 257 -3.08 21.91 16.86
C ARG A 257 -2.98 22.35 18.33
N PRO A 258 -3.94 22.01 19.20
CA PRO A 258 -3.74 22.17 20.62
C PRO A 258 -2.61 21.23 21.04
N THR A 259 -1.52 21.80 21.52
CA THR A 259 -0.41 21.04 22.10
C THR A 259 -0.45 21.24 23.60
N MET A 260 -0.52 20.14 24.34
CA MET A 260 -0.36 20.15 25.79
C MET A 260 1.08 19.71 26.07
N ASN A 261 1.89 20.63 26.57
CA ASN A 261 3.27 20.35 26.99
C ASN A 261 3.40 20.64 28.47
N VAL A 262 4.05 19.73 29.20
CA VAL A 262 4.37 19.93 30.60
C VAL A 262 5.79 20.45 30.68
N VAL A 263 5.94 21.71 31.12
CA VAL A 263 7.25 22.32 31.36
C VAL A 263 7.42 22.40 32.88
N GLY A 264 8.27 21.54 33.44
CA GLY A 264 8.42 21.39 34.89
C GLY A 264 7.21 20.72 35.55
N LYS A 265 6.57 21.40 36.52
CA LYS A 265 5.33 20.95 37.20
C LYS A 265 4.06 21.64 36.70
N THR A 266 4.17 22.49 35.69
CA THR A 266 3.06 23.30 35.17
C THR A 266 2.58 22.75 33.82
N PRO A 267 1.29 22.40 33.68
CA PRO A 267 0.72 22.07 32.39
C PRO A 267 0.56 23.35 31.56
N THR A 268 1.15 23.36 30.36
CA THR A 268 1.09 24.49 29.43
C THR A 268 0.24 24.09 28.24
N PHE A 269 -0.76 24.90 27.94
CA PHE A 269 -1.63 24.74 26.77
C PHE A 269 -1.17 25.73 25.70
N GLY A 270 -0.78 25.23 24.53
CA GLY A 270 -0.36 26.05 23.39
C GLY A 270 -1.19 25.73 22.15
N LEU A 271 -1.45 26.75 21.33
CA LEU A 271 -2.01 26.58 19.99
C LEU A 271 -0.88 26.77 18.98
N ARG A 272 -0.52 25.71 18.26
CA ARG A 272 0.52 25.78 17.23
C ARG A 272 -0.13 26.13 15.90
N TYR A 273 0.25 27.28 15.35
CA TYR A 273 -0.13 27.73 14.01
C TYR A 273 0.96 27.45 12.99
N GLN A 274 0.61 26.76 11.89
CA GLN A 274 1.48 26.52 10.74
C GLN A 274 0.79 27.08 9.50
N PHE A 275 1.42 28.07 8.87
CA PHE A 275 1.12 28.50 7.50
C PHE A 275 1.87 27.60 6.51
#